data_AF-A0ABD3QT54-F1
#
_entry.id   AF-A0ABD3QT54-F1
#
_cell.length_a   1.000
_cell.length_b   1.000
_cell.length_c   1.000
_cell.angle_alpha   90.00
_cell.angle_beta   90.00
_cell.angle_gamma   90.00
#
_symmetry.space_group_name_H-M   'P 1'
#
loop_
_entity.id
_entity.type
_entity.pdbx_description
1 polymer ?
#
loop_
_entity_poly.entity_id
_entity_poly.type
_entity_poly.pdbx_seq_one_letter_code
_entity_poly.pdbx_strand_id
1 'polypeptide(L)'
;MPLTESHLDLIRRHKSSYRDGLTSQEASERRTDGLNTVNPPINCPKWVCCLLPCISHIPSMKQFRLVLPEDAEVLRNKKYIRYDAASLVVGDIVRLVEGDIVPADVVVLSLGMEHIDDAELGKTTDLDMTVDYLLVTGQTKPRIISSESADLTTLYYGSRVLEGACIALVVSTGKQVLLARLIQDGRWPPKGDISEEIEAEESARDEEGISLMSMM
;
A
#
# COMPACT_ATOMS: atom_id res chain seq x y z
N MET A 1 8.51 -18.04 -7.27
CA MET A 1 7.28 -18.77 -6.88
C MET A 1 6.18 -18.60 -7.92
N PRO A 2 5.40 -19.64 -8.30
CA PRO A 2 4.22 -19.49 -9.15
C PRO A 2 3.08 -18.82 -8.37
N LEU A 3 2.23 -18.03 -9.06
CA LEU A 3 1.04 -17.43 -8.44
C LEU A 3 0.05 -18.53 -8.03
N THR A 4 -0.51 -18.40 -6.83
CA THR A 4 -1.59 -19.24 -6.30
C THR A 4 -2.93 -18.88 -6.95
N GLU A 5 -3.93 -19.75 -6.83
CA GLU A 5 -5.27 -19.53 -7.40
C GLU A 5 -5.94 -18.29 -6.78
N SER A 6 -5.75 -18.08 -5.48
CA SER A 6 -6.21 -16.89 -4.76
C SER A 6 -5.62 -15.59 -5.32
N HIS A 7 -4.33 -15.57 -5.66
CA HIS A 7 -3.70 -14.43 -6.33
C HIS A 7 -4.33 -14.16 -7.70
N LEU A 8 -4.59 -15.20 -8.49
CA LEU A 8 -5.24 -15.05 -9.80
C LEU A 8 -6.65 -14.50 -9.68
N ASP A 9 -7.42 -14.96 -8.70
CA ASP A 9 -8.77 -14.46 -8.45
C ASP A 9 -8.78 -13.02 -7.93
N LEU A 10 -7.82 -12.64 -7.09
CA LEU A 10 -7.61 -11.25 -6.70
C LEU A 10 -7.32 -10.36 -7.91
N ILE A 11 -6.38 -10.77 -8.77
CA ILE A 11 -6.03 -10.03 -10.00
C ILE A 11 -7.26 -9.88 -10.92
N ARG A 12 -8.06 -10.95 -11.07
CA ARG A 12 -9.31 -10.92 -11.85
C ARG A 12 -10.34 -9.95 -11.27
N ARG A 13 -10.54 -9.96 -9.94
CA ARG A 13 -11.45 -9.02 -9.25
C ARG A 13 -11.10 -7.56 -9.53
N HIS A 14 -9.82 -7.24 -9.55
CA HIS A 14 -9.34 -5.87 -9.83
C HIS A 14 -9.14 -5.56 -11.33
N LYS A 15 -9.49 -6.49 -12.23
CA LYS A 15 -9.32 -6.37 -13.70
C LYS A 15 -7.90 -5.92 -14.07
N SER A 16 -6.89 -6.57 -13.48
CA SER A 16 -5.49 -6.28 -13.71
C SER A 16 -4.78 -7.44 -14.41
N SER A 17 -3.53 -7.22 -14.84
CA SER A 17 -2.65 -8.26 -15.38
C SER A 17 -1.34 -8.25 -14.59
N TYR A 18 -0.97 -9.39 -14.01
CA TYR A 18 0.31 -9.52 -13.30
C TYR A 18 1.52 -9.33 -14.23
N ARG A 19 1.43 -9.79 -15.48
CA ARG A 19 2.54 -9.76 -16.43
C ARG A 19 2.62 -8.47 -17.24
N ASP A 20 1.47 -7.93 -17.59
CA ASP A 20 1.39 -6.76 -18.48
C ASP A 20 1.11 -5.46 -17.73
N GLY A 21 0.62 -5.56 -16.49
CA GLY A 21 0.11 -4.42 -15.74
C GLY A 21 -1.13 -3.81 -16.38
N LEU A 22 -1.50 -2.62 -15.89
CA LEU A 22 -2.56 -1.81 -16.50
C LEU A 22 -2.02 -1.01 -17.69
N THR A 23 -2.88 -0.67 -18.63
CA THR A 23 -2.53 0.34 -19.64
C THR A 23 -2.58 1.74 -19.05
N SER A 24 -1.84 2.69 -19.63
CA SER A 24 -1.89 4.09 -19.19
C SER A 24 -3.28 4.71 -19.34
N GLN A 25 -4.05 4.26 -20.33
CA GLN A 25 -5.42 4.70 -20.56
C GLN A 25 -6.35 4.16 -19.46
N GLU A 26 -6.35 2.86 -19.19
CA GLU A 26 -7.15 2.26 -18.13
C GLU A 26 -6.85 2.85 -16.75
N ALA A 27 -5.57 3.11 -16.46
CA ALA A 27 -5.16 3.78 -15.23
C ALA A 27 -5.69 5.23 -15.16
N SER A 28 -5.80 5.91 -16.31
CA SER A 28 -6.37 7.26 -16.37
C SER A 28 -7.88 7.27 -16.21
N GLU A 29 -8.57 6.26 -16.75
CA GLU A 29 -10.01 6.11 -16.59
C GLU A 29 -10.37 5.82 -15.13
N ARG A 30 -9.61 4.95 -14.44
CA ARG A 30 -9.81 4.67 -13.00
C ARG A 30 -9.52 5.87 -12.09
N ARG A 31 -8.72 6.85 -12.52
CA ARG A 31 -8.44 8.07 -11.75
C ARG A 31 -9.66 8.98 -11.57
N THR A 32 -10.76 8.75 -12.28
CA THR A 32 -12.02 9.50 -12.05
C THR A 32 -12.53 9.35 -10.61
N ASP A 33 -12.18 8.25 -9.95
CA ASP A 33 -12.62 7.94 -8.57
C ASP A 33 -11.86 8.76 -7.52
N GLY A 34 -10.75 9.41 -7.92
CA GLY A 34 -9.94 10.28 -7.08
C GLY A 34 -8.45 9.99 -7.19
N LEU A 35 -7.65 10.88 -6.61
CA LEU A 35 -6.21 10.69 -6.46
C LEU A 35 -5.91 9.81 -5.23
N ASN A 36 -4.78 9.13 -5.27
CA ASN A 36 -4.24 8.38 -4.15
C ASN A 36 -3.57 9.34 -3.13
N THR A 37 -4.39 10.17 -2.49
CA THR A 37 -3.92 11.14 -1.49
C THR A 37 -4.64 10.95 -0.17
N VAL A 38 -3.88 11.05 0.91
CA VAL A 38 -4.38 11.00 2.28
C VAL A 38 -4.39 12.41 2.85
N ASN A 39 -5.49 12.78 3.52
CA ASN A 39 -5.60 14.09 4.16
C ASN A 39 -4.76 14.12 5.45
N PRO A 40 -4.12 15.25 5.78
CA PRO A 40 -3.40 15.39 7.04
C PRO A 40 -4.35 15.29 8.24
N PRO A 41 -3.85 14.86 9.41
CA PRO A 41 -4.66 14.68 10.62
C PRO A 41 -5.30 15.99 11.10
N ILE A 42 -4.64 17.12 10.85
CA ILE A 42 -5.17 18.45 11.14
C ILE A 42 -5.48 19.11 9.79
N ASN A 43 -6.76 19.19 9.47
CA ASN A 43 -7.23 19.87 8.27
C ASN A 43 -7.28 21.39 8.49
N CYS A 44 -6.11 22.03 8.52
CA CYS A 44 -6.02 23.49 8.58
C CYS A 44 -5.77 24.08 7.17
N PRO A 45 -6.51 25.13 6.77
CA PRO A 45 -6.20 25.85 5.53
C PRO A 45 -4.76 26.36 5.52
N LYS A 46 -4.11 26.38 4.35
CA LYS A 46 -2.70 26.80 4.20
C LYS A 46 -2.41 28.17 4.82
N TRP A 47 -3.35 29.13 4.69
CA TRP A 47 -3.20 30.47 5.25
C TRP A 47 -3.13 30.49 6.78
N VAL A 48 -3.81 29.55 7.46
CA VAL A 48 -3.75 29.41 8.93
C VAL A 48 -2.36 28.92 9.35
N CYS A 49 -1.77 28.01 8.59
CA CYS A 49 -0.42 27.49 8.86
C CYS A 49 0.67 28.57 8.74
N CYS A 50 0.46 29.61 7.91
CA CYS A 50 1.36 30.76 7.81
C CYS A 50 1.29 31.69 9.04
N LEU A 51 0.15 31.74 9.71
CA LEU A 51 -0.06 32.54 10.93
C LEU A 51 0.35 31.76 12.18
N LEU A 52 0.34 30.43 12.12
CA LEU A 52 0.69 29.53 13.22
C LEU A 52 1.71 28.47 12.75
N PRO A 53 2.98 28.85 12.54
CA PRO A 53 4.03 27.93 12.08
C PRO A 53 4.29 26.76 13.05
N CYS A 54 3.80 26.85 14.28
CA CYS A 54 3.86 25.77 15.26
C CYS A 54 3.02 24.55 14.86
N ILE A 55 1.99 24.70 14.00
CA ILE A 55 1.14 23.57 13.58
C ILE A 55 1.96 22.50 12.84
N SER A 56 2.93 22.92 12.01
CA SER A 56 3.83 21.98 11.32
C SER A 56 4.79 21.25 12.27
N HIS A 57 4.90 21.69 13.51
CA HIS A 57 5.81 21.12 14.51
C HIS A 57 5.11 20.16 15.48
N ILE A 58 3.77 20.04 15.38
CA ILE A 58 2.99 19.07 16.15
C ILE A 58 3.50 17.65 15.81
N PRO A 59 3.70 16.75 16.80
CA PRO A 59 4.25 15.41 16.57
C PRO A 59 3.51 14.62 15.48
N SER A 60 2.17 14.65 15.46
CA SER A 60 1.36 13.98 14.45
C SER A 60 1.59 14.52 13.04
N MET A 61 1.75 15.84 12.88
CA MET A 61 2.05 16.45 11.58
C MET A 61 3.47 16.11 11.09
N LYS A 62 4.44 15.96 12.00
CA LYS A 62 5.79 15.50 11.66
C LYS A 62 5.79 14.05 11.22
N GLN A 63 5.13 13.17 11.98
CA GLN A 63 4.97 11.76 11.61
C GLN A 63 4.24 11.60 10.28
N PHE A 64 3.27 12.46 9.99
CA PHE A 64 2.48 12.37 8.77
C PHE A 64 3.35 12.54 7.52
N ARG A 65 4.34 13.43 7.57
CA ARG A 65 5.29 13.61 6.47
C ARG A 65 6.20 12.41 6.24
N LEU A 66 6.45 11.59 7.27
CA LEU A 66 7.34 10.43 7.19
C LEU A 66 6.65 9.19 6.62
N VAL A 67 5.31 9.20 6.56
CA VAL A 67 4.49 8.11 5.99
C VAL A 67 3.98 8.44 4.59
N LEU A 68 4.30 9.63 4.04
CA LEU A 68 3.90 9.98 2.68
C LEU A 68 4.92 9.43 1.67
N PRO A 69 4.51 8.54 0.75
CA PRO A 69 5.30 8.16 -0.42
C PRO A 69 5.40 9.35 -1.39
N GLU A 70 6.55 9.50 -2.05
CA GLU A 70 6.74 10.50 -3.12
C GLU A 70 6.42 9.92 -4.49
N ASP A 71 6.93 8.73 -4.77
CA ASP A 71 6.71 8.01 -6.02
C ASP A 71 6.51 6.51 -5.77
N ALA A 72 6.14 5.78 -6.83
CA ALA A 72 6.09 4.34 -6.83
C ALA A 72 6.47 3.79 -8.20
N GLU A 73 7.14 2.64 -8.21
CA GLU A 73 7.43 1.90 -9.43
C GLU A 73 6.24 1.00 -9.77
N VAL A 74 5.57 1.28 -10.89
CA VAL A 74 4.36 0.56 -11.34
C VAL A 74 4.60 -0.13 -12.67
N LEU A 75 4.05 -1.32 -12.84
CA LEU A 75 4.00 -2.02 -14.12
C LEU A 75 2.81 -1.48 -14.93
N ARG A 76 3.11 -0.75 -16.01
CA ARG A 76 2.12 -0.27 -16.97
C ARG A 76 2.59 -0.46 -18.41
N ASN A 77 1.71 -0.94 -19.28
CA ASN A 77 2.05 -1.32 -20.67
C ASN A 77 3.28 -2.24 -20.75
N LYS A 78 3.35 -3.25 -19.87
CA LYS A 78 4.42 -4.26 -19.78
C LYS A 78 5.80 -3.72 -19.39
N LYS A 79 5.88 -2.48 -18.89
CA LYS A 79 7.12 -1.86 -18.44
C LYS A 79 6.95 -1.30 -17.04
N TYR A 80 7.99 -1.44 -16.24
CA TYR A 80 8.06 -0.76 -14.95
C TYR A 80 8.46 0.70 -15.17
N ILE A 81 7.68 1.61 -14.58
CA ILE A 81 7.83 3.05 -14.74
C ILE A 81 7.56 3.68 -13.37
N ARG A 82 8.41 4.61 -12.92
CA ARG A 82 8.12 5.41 -11.72
C ARG A 82 7.07 6.48 -12.03
N TYR A 83 6.03 6.50 -11.22
CA TYR A 83 4.96 7.49 -11.24
C TYR A 83 4.85 8.17 -9.88
N ASP A 84 4.31 9.39 -9.86
CA ASP A 84 3.92 10.06 -8.62
C ASP A 84 2.95 9.17 -7.82
N ALA A 85 3.20 9.02 -6.52
CA ALA A 85 2.44 8.14 -5.66
C ALA A 85 0.93 8.50 -5.64
N ALA A 86 0.62 9.79 -5.82
CA ALA A 86 -0.76 10.27 -5.90
C ALA A 86 -1.53 9.81 -7.15
N SER A 87 -0.83 9.31 -8.18
CA SER A 87 -1.40 8.88 -9.46
C SER A 87 -1.72 7.38 -9.55
N LEU A 88 -1.44 6.63 -8.47
CA LEU A 88 -1.77 5.20 -8.38
C LEU A 88 -3.27 5.00 -8.33
N VAL A 89 -3.71 3.89 -8.91
CA VAL A 89 -5.10 3.45 -8.90
C VAL A 89 -5.21 2.01 -8.44
N VAL A 90 -6.41 1.65 -7.98
CA VAL A 90 -6.76 0.26 -7.67
C VAL A 90 -6.53 -0.61 -8.91
N GLY A 91 -5.84 -1.73 -8.71
CA GLY A 91 -5.45 -2.66 -9.75
C GLY A 91 -4.07 -2.41 -10.37
N ASP A 92 -3.37 -1.32 -10.04
CA ASP A 92 -1.96 -1.19 -10.43
C ASP A 92 -1.13 -2.31 -9.79
N ILE A 93 -0.13 -2.80 -10.53
CA ILE A 93 0.89 -3.70 -10.01
C ILE A 93 2.10 -2.85 -9.65
N VAL A 94 2.52 -2.89 -8.39
CA VAL A 94 3.67 -2.13 -7.89
C VAL A 94 4.85 -3.04 -7.60
N ARG A 95 6.04 -2.47 -7.72
CA ARG A 95 7.28 -3.04 -7.22
C ARG A 95 7.66 -2.30 -5.94
N LEU A 96 8.04 -3.05 -4.92
CA LEU A 96 8.57 -2.51 -3.67
C LEU A 96 9.94 -3.10 -3.41
N VAL A 97 10.89 -2.25 -3.04
CA VAL A 97 12.25 -2.61 -2.63
C VAL A 97 12.60 -1.98 -1.28
N GLU A 98 13.73 -2.41 -0.72
CA GLU A 98 14.32 -1.80 0.46
C GLU A 98 14.37 -0.27 0.37
N GLY A 99 13.90 0.39 1.43
CA GLY A 99 13.85 1.85 1.55
C GLY A 99 12.54 2.48 1.09
N ASP A 100 11.72 1.76 0.32
CA ASP A 100 10.45 2.29 -0.17
C ASP A 100 9.43 2.49 0.97
N ILE A 101 8.62 3.54 0.82
CA ILE A 101 7.39 3.73 1.59
C ILE A 101 6.26 3.12 0.76
N VAL A 102 5.49 2.22 1.35
CA VAL A 102 4.39 1.53 0.68
C VAL A 102 3.36 2.58 0.21
N PRO A 103 3.09 2.67 -1.11
CA PRO A 103 2.42 3.83 -1.69
C PRO A 103 0.90 3.79 -1.65
N ALA A 104 0.30 2.63 -1.35
CA ALA A 104 -1.12 2.32 -1.32
C ALA A 104 -1.33 1.11 -0.41
N ASP A 105 -2.56 0.75 -0.04
CA ASP A 105 -2.75 -0.58 0.55
C ASP A 105 -2.63 -1.60 -0.58
N VAL A 106 -1.69 -2.52 -0.43
CA VAL A 106 -1.31 -3.48 -1.46
C VAL A 106 -1.33 -4.90 -0.91
N VAL A 107 -1.64 -5.86 -1.76
CA VAL A 107 -1.53 -7.28 -1.42
C VAL A 107 -0.33 -7.87 -2.13
N VAL A 108 0.56 -8.51 -1.37
CA VAL A 108 1.76 -9.17 -1.90
C VAL A 108 1.34 -10.30 -2.84
N LEU A 109 1.92 -10.34 -4.04
CA LEU A 109 1.70 -11.39 -5.03
C LEU A 109 2.91 -12.32 -5.17
N SER A 110 4.11 -11.76 -5.07
CA SER A 110 5.37 -12.51 -5.13
C SER A 110 6.43 -11.80 -4.31
N LEU A 111 7.19 -12.56 -3.54
CA LEU A 111 8.43 -12.11 -2.93
C LEU A 111 9.60 -12.25 -3.93
N GLY A 112 10.60 -11.38 -3.79
CA GLY A 112 11.74 -11.29 -4.70
C GLY A 112 11.40 -10.73 -6.08
N MET A 113 12.43 -10.62 -6.93
CA MET A 113 12.33 -10.08 -8.31
C MET A 113 12.73 -11.09 -9.39
N GLU A 114 12.68 -12.39 -9.05
CA GLU A 114 13.23 -13.48 -9.89
C GLU A 114 12.63 -13.53 -11.31
N HIS A 115 11.37 -13.15 -11.46
CA HIS A 115 10.60 -13.29 -12.71
C HIS A 115 10.79 -12.16 -13.71
N ILE A 116 11.69 -11.21 -13.43
CA ILE A 116 11.84 -10.00 -14.24
C ILE A 116 13.23 -9.97 -14.87
N ASP A 117 13.27 -9.82 -16.20
CA ASP A 117 14.48 -9.81 -17.03
C ASP A 117 15.21 -8.45 -17.04
N ASP A 118 14.79 -7.48 -16.21
CA ASP A 118 15.46 -6.19 -16.09
C ASP A 118 16.75 -6.33 -15.26
N ALA A 119 17.89 -6.37 -15.95
CA ALA A 119 19.22 -6.48 -15.37
C ALA A 119 19.65 -5.27 -14.49
N GLU A 120 18.85 -4.19 -14.46
CA GLU A 120 19.17 -2.93 -13.79
C GLU A 120 18.89 -2.95 -12.29
N LEU A 121 17.91 -3.75 -11.85
CA LEU A 121 17.59 -3.94 -10.44
C LEU A 121 18.06 -5.35 -10.07
N GLY A 122 19.11 -5.44 -9.25
CA GLY A 122 19.74 -6.71 -8.90
C GLY A 122 18.71 -7.78 -8.55
N LYS A 123 18.83 -8.97 -9.16
CA LYS A 123 17.93 -10.11 -8.87
C LYS A 123 18.11 -10.49 -7.39
N THR A 124 17.23 -10.01 -6.53
CA THR A 124 17.17 -10.49 -5.15
C THR A 124 16.43 -11.83 -5.16
N THR A 125 17.12 -12.85 -4.66
CA THR A 125 16.55 -14.18 -4.43
C THR A 125 16.01 -14.32 -3.01
N ASP A 126 16.06 -13.25 -2.22
CA ASP A 126 15.58 -13.25 -0.84
C ASP A 126 14.06 -13.46 -0.87
N LEU A 127 13.64 -14.59 -0.33
CA LEU A 127 12.25 -15.03 -0.25
C LEU A 127 11.55 -14.49 1.00
N ASP A 128 12.21 -13.57 1.70
CA ASP A 128 11.72 -12.91 2.89
C ASP A 128 11.79 -11.40 2.68
N MET A 129 10.82 -10.69 3.26
CA MET A 129 10.74 -9.23 3.23
C MET A 129 10.41 -8.73 4.64
N THR A 130 11.08 -7.68 5.09
CA THR A 130 10.84 -7.07 6.39
C THR A 130 10.20 -5.70 6.22
N VAL A 131 9.06 -5.47 6.88
CA VAL A 131 8.29 -4.22 6.78
C VAL A 131 8.05 -3.63 8.16
N ASP A 132 8.33 -2.34 8.31
CA ASP A 132 8.06 -1.54 9.49
C ASP A 132 6.67 -0.90 9.40
N TYR A 133 5.84 -1.21 10.39
CA TYR A 133 4.47 -0.71 10.55
C TYR A 133 4.35 0.32 11.69
N LEU A 134 5.43 0.67 12.37
CA LEU A 134 5.42 1.48 13.60
C LEU A 134 4.65 2.79 13.44
N LEU A 135 4.86 3.51 12.33
CA LEU A 135 4.21 4.81 12.11
C LEU A 135 2.73 4.69 11.69
N VAL A 136 2.27 3.51 11.30
CA VAL A 136 0.89 3.26 10.85
C VAL A 136 0.06 2.63 11.97
N THR A 137 0.53 1.53 12.54
CA THR A 137 -0.21 0.70 13.51
C THR A 137 0.35 0.74 14.92
N GLY A 138 1.52 1.36 15.14
CA GLY A 138 2.18 1.39 16.45
C GLY A 138 2.92 0.09 16.79
N GLN A 139 2.96 -0.87 15.86
CA GLN A 139 3.69 -2.12 16.03
C GLN A 139 5.20 -1.84 16.16
N THR A 140 5.78 -2.25 17.28
CA THR A 140 7.18 -1.92 17.61
C THR A 140 8.19 -2.85 16.95
N LYS A 141 7.77 -4.07 16.61
CA LYS A 141 8.60 -5.06 15.94
C LYS A 141 8.25 -5.07 14.45
N PRO A 142 9.23 -4.90 13.54
CA PRO A 142 8.99 -5.10 12.13
C PRO A 142 8.44 -6.50 11.86
N ARG A 143 7.55 -6.60 10.87
CA ARG A 143 6.95 -7.87 10.46
C ARG A 143 7.81 -8.48 9.36
N ILE A 144 8.15 -9.75 9.52
CA ILE A 144 8.82 -10.54 8.50
C ILE A 144 7.73 -11.27 7.71
N ILE A 145 7.79 -11.13 6.39
CA ILE A 145 6.90 -11.75 5.43
C ILE A 145 7.73 -12.76 4.66
N SER A 146 7.56 -14.03 5.00
CA SER A 146 8.18 -15.15 4.31
C SER A 146 7.23 -15.78 3.32
N SER A 147 7.74 -16.60 2.40
CA SER A 147 6.94 -17.29 1.37
C SER A 147 5.71 -18.05 1.90
N GLU A 148 5.75 -18.58 3.13
CA GLU A 148 4.63 -19.29 3.75
C GLU A 148 3.52 -18.35 4.23
N SER A 149 3.87 -17.11 4.57
CA SER A 149 2.97 -16.06 5.05
C SER A 149 2.60 -15.04 3.97
N ALA A 150 3.29 -15.06 2.83
CA ALA A 150 3.15 -14.06 1.79
C ALA A 150 1.79 -14.11 1.07
N ASP A 151 1.16 -15.29 1.04
CA ASP A 151 -0.13 -15.49 0.38
C ASP A 151 -1.17 -14.52 0.95
N LEU A 152 -1.62 -13.58 0.11
CA LEU A 152 -2.59 -12.53 0.45
C LEU A 152 -2.20 -11.60 1.61
N THR A 153 -0.91 -11.50 1.97
CA THR A 153 -0.50 -10.52 2.99
C THR A 153 -0.69 -9.10 2.47
N THR A 154 -1.41 -8.28 3.25
CA THR A 154 -1.62 -6.87 2.96
C THR A 154 -0.52 -6.02 3.58
N LEU A 155 0.07 -5.13 2.79
CA LEU A 155 0.94 -4.05 3.25
C LEU A 155 0.16 -2.75 3.22
N TYR A 156 0.30 -1.94 4.25
CA TYR A 156 -0.49 -0.72 4.42
C TYR A 156 0.26 0.52 3.91
N TYR A 157 -0.49 1.47 3.36
CA TYR A 157 0.01 2.79 2.96
C TYR A 157 0.81 3.42 4.10
N GLY A 158 2.03 3.86 3.79
CA GLY A 158 2.90 4.56 4.72
C GLY A 158 3.80 3.67 5.59
N SER A 159 3.64 2.35 5.51
CA SER A 159 4.62 1.40 6.05
C SER A 159 5.94 1.49 5.28
N ARG A 160 7.05 1.08 5.89
CA ARG A 160 8.38 1.16 5.26
C ARG A 160 8.97 -0.21 5.04
N VAL A 161 9.47 -0.46 3.83
CA VAL A 161 10.24 -1.68 3.53
C VAL A 161 11.64 -1.53 4.10
N LEU A 162 12.01 -2.38 5.04
CA LEU A 162 13.34 -2.36 5.66
C LEU A 162 14.33 -3.26 4.94
N GLU A 163 13.87 -4.39 4.40
CA GLU A 163 14.72 -5.37 3.71
C GLU A 163 13.87 -6.21 2.76
N GLY A 164 14.49 -6.67 1.68
CA GLY A 164 13.86 -7.52 0.67
C GLY A 164 13.10 -6.74 -0.39
N ALA A 165 12.38 -7.47 -1.22
CA ALA A 165 11.64 -6.91 -2.34
C ALA A 165 10.38 -7.74 -2.63
N CYS A 166 9.34 -7.10 -3.15
CA CYS A 166 8.14 -7.82 -3.57
C CYS A 166 7.41 -7.14 -4.74
N ILE A 167 6.62 -7.93 -5.44
CA ILE A 167 5.61 -7.46 -6.39
C ILE A 167 4.25 -7.55 -5.71
N ALA A 168 3.47 -6.47 -5.75
CA ALA A 168 2.20 -6.38 -5.07
C ALA A 168 1.11 -5.73 -5.94
N LEU A 169 -0.15 -6.05 -5.66
CA LEU A 169 -1.32 -5.46 -6.30
C LEU A 169 -1.92 -4.37 -5.42
N VAL A 170 -2.21 -3.21 -5.99
CA VAL A 170 -2.94 -2.14 -5.29
C VAL A 170 -4.40 -2.51 -5.12
N VAL A 171 -4.84 -2.65 -3.86
CA VAL A 171 -6.23 -3.00 -3.53
C VAL A 171 -7.05 -1.79 -3.09
N SER A 172 -6.45 -0.85 -2.37
CA SER A 172 -7.11 0.38 -1.92
C SER A 172 -6.22 1.61 -2.12
N THR A 173 -6.84 2.74 -2.45
CA THR A 173 -6.16 4.03 -2.64
C THR A 173 -6.92 5.18 -1.96
N GLY A 174 -6.22 6.29 -1.73
CA GLY A 174 -6.80 7.54 -1.25
C GLY A 174 -7.52 7.39 0.08
N LYS A 175 -8.83 7.70 0.14
CA LYS A 175 -9.63 7.63 1.38
C LYS A 175 -9.89 6.21 1.88
N GLN A 176 -9.68 5.20 1.04
CA GLN A 176 -9.97 3.81 1.38
C GLN A 176 -8.79 3.09 2.03
N VAL A 177 -7.59 3.69 2.01
CA VAL A 177 -6.44 3.09 2.68
C VAL A 177 -6.61 3.13 4.20
N LEU A 178 -6.02 2.15 4.88
CA LEU A 178 -6.08 2.01 6.33
C LEU A 178 -5.67 3.32 7.04
N LEU A 179 -4.56 3.93 6.62
CA LEU A 179 -4.07 5.17 7.23
C LEU A 179 -5.12 6.28 7.17
N ALA A 180 -5.81 6.45 6.04
CA ALA A 180 -6.84 7.47 5.88
C ALA A 180 -8.03 7.23 6.81
N ARG A 181 -8.44 5.97 6.98
CA ARG A 181 -9.50 5.56 7.91
C ARG A 181 -9.10 5.85 9.36
N LEU A 182 -7.90 5.44 9.78
CA LEU A 182 -7.39 5.70 11.12
C LEU A 182 -7.29 7.20 11.43
N ILE A 183 -6.91 8.03 10.46
CA ILE A 183 -6.90 9.49 10.60
C ILE A 183 -8.32 10.03 10.76
N GLN A 184 -9.25 9.59 9.91
CA GLN A 184 -10.65 10.03 9.95
C GLN A 184 -11.31 9.68 11.29
N ASP A 185 -10.98 8.51 11.84
CA ASP A 185 -11.51 8.02 13.12
C ASP A 185 -10.77 8.60 14.34
N GLY A 186 -9.72 9.41 14.13
CA GLY A 186 -8.92 9.99 15.21
C GLY A 186 -8.08 8.97 15.99
N ARG A 187 -7.86 7.78 15.41
CA ARG A 187 -7.01 6.71 15.96
C ARG A 187 -5.53 6.88 15.59
N TRP A 188 -5.23 7.72 14.59
CA TRP A 188 -3.87 8.02 14.15
C TRP A 188 -3.38 9.40 14.65
N PRO A 189 -2.14 9.54 15.16
CA PRO A 189 -1.13 8.48 15.34
C PRO A 189 -1.51 7.48 16.44
N PRO A 190 -1.14 6.21 16.28
CA PRO A 190 -1.45 5.17 17.25
C PRO A 190 -0.74 5.45 18.59
N LYS A 191 -1.47 5.27 19.70
CA LYS A 191 -0.92 5.43 21.07
C LYS A 191 -0.27 4.16 21.61
N GLY A 192 -0.51 3.04 20.95
CA GLY A 192 0.01 1.71 21.24
C GLY A 192 -0.14 0.83 20.01
N ASP A 193 0.24 -0.44 20.12
CA ASP A 193 0.10 -1.39 19.04
C ASP A 193 -1.37 -1.77 18.83
N ILE A 194 -1.91 -1.44 17.65
CA ILE A 194 -3.29 -1.74 17.23
C ILE A 194 -3.33 -2.74 16.06
N SER A 195 -2.22 -3.43 15.78
CA SER A 195 -2.13 -4.36 14.65
C SER A 195 -3.15 -5.50 14.71
N GLU A 196 -3.32 -6.14 15.87
CA GLU A 196 -4.29 -7.24 16.07
C GLU A 196 -5.75 -6.78 15.87
N GLU A 197 -6.08 -5.56 16.33
CA GLU A 197 -7.41 -4.97 16.12
C GLU A 197 -7.71 -4.77 14.64
N ILE A 198 -6.73 -4.25 13.90
CA ILE A 198 -6.85 -4.01 12.46
C ILE A 198 -7.00 -5.34 11.71
N GLU A 199 -6.20 -6.35 12.02
CA GLU A 199 -6.29 -7.67 11.37
C GLU A 199 -7.65 -8.34 11.60
N ALA A 200 -8.21 -8.19 12.81
CA ALA A 200 -9.56 -8.67 13.11
C ALA A 200 -10.65 -7.88 12.34
N GLU A 201 -10.52 -6.56 12.23
CA GLU A 201 -11.44 -5.71 11.47
C GLU A 201 -11.43 -6.03 9.97
N GLU A 202 -10.26 -6.22 9.36
CA GLU A 202 -10.14 -6.57 7.94
C GLU A 202 -10.68 -7.98 7.66
N SER A 203 -10.39 -8.95 8.53
CA SER A 203 -10.93 -10.32 8.41
C SER A 203 -12.46 -10.33 8.45
N ALA A 204 -13.07 -9.53 9.35
CA ALA A 204 -14.52 -9.40 9.43
C ALA A 204 -15.15 -8.76 8.17
N ARG A 205 -14.46 -7.77 7.57
CA ARG A 205 -14.93 -7.13 6.33
C ARG A 205 -14.87 -8.07 5.13
N ASP A 206 -13.85 -8.92 5.06
CA ASP A 206 -13.75 -9.93 4.01
C ASP A 206 -14.90 -10.94 4.12
N GLU A 207 -15.27 -11.37 5.33
CA GLU A 207 -16.43 -12.26 5.54
C GLU A 207 -17.76 -11.60 5.15
N GLU A 208 -17.98 -10.34 5.51
CA GLU A 208 -19.18 -9.58 5.13
C GLU A 208 -19.25 -9.34 3.61
N GLY A 209 -18.12 -9.03 2.97
CA GLY A 209 -18.02 -8.86 1.53
C GLY A 209 -18.35 -10.13 0.74
N ILE A 210 -17.92 -11.30 1.24
CA ILE A 210 -18.26 -12.61 0.68
C ILE A 210 -19.75 -12.92 0.88
N SER A 211 -20.31 -12.59 2.04
CA SER A 211 -21.73 -12.81 2.36
C SER A 211 -22.68 -12.00 1.46
N LEU A 212 -22.36 -10.73 1.20
CA LEU A 212 -23.11 -9.87 0.28
C LEU A 212 -23.06 -10.36 -1.18
N MET A 213 -21.95 -10.96 -1.60
CA MET A 213 -21.81 -11.55 -2.95
C MET A 213 -22.50 -12.90 -3.11
N SER A 214 -22.68 -13.68 -2.03
CA SER A 214 -23.42 -14.95 -2.08
C SER A 214 -24.94 -14.77 -2.19
N MET A 215 -25.45 -13.54 -2.00
CA MET A 215 -26.88 -13.21 -2.05
C MET A 215 -27.31 -12.52 -3.36
N MET A 216 -26.39 -12.31 -4.31
CA MET A 216 -26.68 -11.81 -5.67
C MET A 216 -26.45 -12.90 -6.71
#